data_AF-A0A7W1VUE5-F1
#
_entry.id   AF-A0A7W1VUE5-F1
#
_cell.length_a   1.000
_cell.length_b   1.000
_cell.length_c   1.000
_cell.angle_alpha   90.00
_cell.angle_beta   90.00
_cell.angle_gamma   90.00
#
_symmetry.space_group_name_H-M   'P 1'
#
loop_
_entity.id
_entity.type
_entity.pdbx_description
1 polymer ?
#
loop_
_entity_poly.entity_id
_entity_poly.type
_entity_poly.pdbx_seq_one_letter_code
_entity_poly.pdbx_strand_id
1 'polypeptide(L)'
;MMEDEQDIRAKYHLNLKAALYAGLVVGVLFLFLPRGIPWNSLGLPTEAMGRPLFRTDSTTALFITGVVQMLMALGYTFIIAAVIYRFRTFKAVLLGGLIGLVLYAINYLVFRYIVPTAPNKSEFAVLITHVAFCFIAAGAYKGISVPVPKERQPKVVE
;
A
#
# COMPACT_ATOMS: atom_id res chain seq x y z
N MET A 1 -22.63 -2.74 -27.35
CA MET A 1 -22.38 -4.14 -26.96
C MET A 1 -20.89 -4.53 -27.00
N MET A 2 -20.06 -4.07 -27.95
CA MET A 2 -18.60 -4.33 -27.91
C MET A 2 -17.82 -3.52 -26.85
N GLU A 3 -18.31 -2.33 -26.48
CA GLU A 3 -17.63 -1.45 -25.52
C GLU A 3 -17.70 -1.99 -24.08
N ASP A 4 -18.84 -2.59 -23.71
CA ASP A 4 -18.99 -3.27 -22.41
C ASP A 4 -18.04 -4.45 -22.27
N GLU A 5 -17.80 -5.23 -23.33
CA GLU A 5 -16.88 -6.37 -23.29
C GLU A 5 -15.41 -5.95 -23.16
N GLN A 6 -14.97 -4.87 -23.81
CA GLN A 6 -13.61 -4.33 -23.62
C GLN A 6 -13.43 -3.77 -22.21
N ASP A 7 -14.44 -3.09 -21.70
CA ASP A 7 -14.43 -2.50 -20.36
C ASP A 7 -14.53 -3.58 -19.27
N ILE A 8 -15.12 -4.73 -19.58
CA ILE A 8 -15.10 -5.95 -18.78
C ILE A 8 -13.72 -6.64 -18.86
N ARG A 9 -13.11 -6.76 -20.05
CA ARG A 9 -11.78 -7.39 -20.22
C ARG A 9 -10.65 -6.59 -19.56
N ALA A 10 -10.68 -5.26 -19.66
CA ALA A 10 -9.73 -4.39 -18.96
C ALA A 10 -9.80 -4.55 -17.42
N LYS A 11 -10.95 -4.95 -16.89
CA LYS A 11 -11.15 -5.21 -15.45
C LYS A 11 -10.55 -6.56 -14.98
N TYR A 12 -10.11 -7.45 -15.88
CA TYR A 12 -9.62 -8.79 -15.53
C TYR A 12 -8.12 -9.01 -15.68
N HIS A 13 -7.36 -8.02 -16.16
CA HIS A 13 -5.91 -8.16 -16.27
C HIS A 13 -5.19 -7.40 -15.16
N LEU A 14 -4.16 -8.03 -14.59
CA LEU A 14 -3.28 -7.39 -13.63
C LEU A 14 -2.43 -6.34 -14.35
N ASN A 15 -2.68 -5.06 -14.08
CA ASN A 15 -1.87 -3.98 -14.64
C ASN A 15 -0.67 -3.71 -13.73
N LEU A 16 0.48 -4.32 -14.07
CA LEU A 16 1.71 -4.20 -13.29
C LEU A 16 2.20 -2.74 -13.18
N LYS A 17 1.99 -1.92 -14.21
CA LYS A 17 2.36 -0.50 -14.16
C LYS A 17 1.50 0.25 -13.15
N ALA A 18 0.19 -0.01 -13.14
CA ALA A 18 -0.71 0.58 -12.14
C ALA A 18 -0.34 0.14 -10.71
N ALA A 19 0.04 -1.13 -10.51
CA ALA A 19 0.52 -1.62 -9.22
C ALA A 19 1.82 -0.93 -8.78
N LEU A 20 2.77 -0.75 -9.70
CA LEU A 20 4.02 -0.03 -9.45
C LEU A 20 3.75 1.43 -9.05
N TYR A 21 2.95 2.17 -9.83
CA TYR A 21 2.62 3.57 -9.53
C TYR A 21 1.83 3.71 -8.23
N ALA A 22 0.84 2.85 -7.99
CA ALA A 22 0.10 2.84 -6.73
C ALA A 22 1.04 2.60 -5.55
N GLY A 23 1.96 1.64 -5.67
CA GLY A 23 2.91 1.31 -4.61
C GLY A 23 3.91 2.43 -4.34
N LEU A 24 4.39 3.12 -5.38
CA LEU A 24 5.24 4.29 -5.25
C LEU A 24 4.52 5.45 -4.56
N VAL A 25 3.31 5.80 -5.02
CA VAL A 25 2.53 6.91 -4.46
C VAL A 25 2.19 6.65 -3.00
N VAL A 26 1.69 5.46 -2.68
CA VAL A 26 1.32 5.09 -1.31
C VAL A 26 2.56 4.93 -0.44
N GLY A 27 3.64 4.37 -0.98
CA GLY A 27 4.92 4.25 -0.28
C GLY A 27 5.50 5.60 0.11
N VAL A 28 5.51 6.56 -0.81
CA VAL A 28 5.93 7.95 -0.54
C VAL A 28 5.01 8.59 0.51
N LEU A 29 3.69 8.43 0.38
CA LEU A 29 2.74 8.95 1.36
C LEU A 29 3.03 8.42 2.78
N PHE A 30 3.32 7.14 2.91
CA PHE A 30 3.61 6.49 4.20
C PHE A 30 5.04 6.74 4.70
N LEU A 31 5.96 7.24 3.86
CA LEU A 31 7.24 7.77 4.34
C LEU A 31 7.05 9.05 5.15
N PHE A 32 6.10 9.91 4.75
CA PHE A 32 5.78 11.15 5.46
C PHE A 32 4.78 10.96 6.61
N LEU A 33 4.04 9.84 6.60
CA LEU A 33 3.05 9.51 7.63
C LEU A 33 3.43 8.20 8.36
N PRO A 34 4.57 8.16 9.08
CA PRO A 34 4.94 6.98 9.84
C PRO A 34 3.83 6.66 10.85
N ARG A 35 3.43 5.39 10.90
CA ARG A 35 2.33 4.85 11.72
C ARG A 35 0.89 5.17 11.28
N GLY A 36 0.69 5.79 10.11
CA GLY A 36 -0.66 6.13 9.61
C GLY A 36 -1.44 7.09 10.52
N ILE A 37 -0.73 7.80 11.40
CA ILE A 37 -1.27 8.72 12.39
C ILE A 37 -0.76 10.12 12.05
N PRO A 38 -1.58 10.98 11.40
CA PRO A 38 -1.13 12.28 10.93
C PRO A 38 -0.78 13.27 12.05
N TRP A 39 -1.21 13.00 13.29
CA TRP A 39 -0.89 13.82 14.47
C TRP A 39 0.42 13.45 15.18
N ASN A 40 1.11 12.39 14.76
CA ASN A 40 2.40 11.97 15.36
C ASN A 40 3.58 12.08 14.37
N SER A 41 3.35 12.68 13.20
CA SER A 41 4.22 12.58 12.02
C SER A 41 5.02 13.85 11.72
N LEU A 42 5.65 14.44 12.73
CA LEU A 42 6.72 15.45 12.53
C LEU A 42 8.14 14.87 12.72
N GLY A 43 8.26 13.55 12.92
CA GLY A 43 9.53 12.84 13.04
C GLY A 43 9.99 12.18 11.74
N LEU A 44 11.30 12.11 11.53
CA LEU A 44 11.95 11.37 10.44
C LEU A 44 11.60 9.86 10.48
N PRO A 45 11.69 9.13 9.35
CA PRO A 45 11.34 7.71 9.28
C PRO A 45 12.38 6.84 10.01
N THR A 46 12.25 6.74 11.33
CA THR A 46 13.01 5.80 12.17
C THR A 46 12.39 4.40 12.16
N GLU A 47 11.24 4.23 11.50
CA GLU A 47 10.44 3.00 11.55
C GLU A 47 9.99 2.54 10.17
N ALA A 48 10.09 1.23 9.92
CA ALA A 48 9.51 0.57 8.76
C ALA A 48 8.24 -0.17 9.19
N MET A 49 7.11 0.11 8.54
CA MET A 49 5.77 -0.38 8.85
C MET A 49 5.41 -0.25 10.33
N GLY A 50 5.84 0.88 10.90
CA GLY A 50 5.62 1.23 12.30
C GLY A 50 6.58 0.55 13.27
N ARG A 51 7.54 -0.28 12.85
CA ARG A 51 8.52 -0.93 13.74
C ARG A 51 9.94 -0.39 13.54
N PRO A 52 10.72 -0.15 14.61
CA PRO A 52 12.11 0.26 14.49
C PRO A 52 12.97 -0.91 14.01
N LEU A 53 13.74 -0.69 12.94
CA LEU A 53 14.71 -1.68 12.43
C LEU A 53 16.07 -1.55 13.15
N PHE A 54 16.46 -0.33 13.46
CA PHE A 54 17.73 -0.01 14.11
C PHE A 54 17.48 0.70 15.44
N ARG A 55 18.42 0.57 16.37
CA ARG A 55 18.40 1.27 17.67
C ARG A 55 19.15 2.62 17.64
N THR A 56 19.68 2.99 16.48
CA THR A 56 20.51 4.20 16.29
C THR A 56 19.86 5.12 15.27
N ASP A 57 19.95 6.43 15.52
CA ASP A 57 19.40 7.48 14.66
C ASP A 57 20.44 7.98 13.63
N SER A 58 21.37 7.12 13.22
CA SER A 58 22.35 7.48 12.20
C SER A 58 21.67 7.77 10.85
N THR A 59 22.21 8.71 10.08
CA THR A 59 21.71 9.03 8.73
C THR A 59 21.62 7.79 7.85
N THR A 60 22.57 6.87 7.99
CA THR A 60 22.58 5.58 7.30
C THR A 60 21.40 4.70 7.71
N ALA A 61 21.09 4.60 9.00
CA ALA A 61 19.96 3.82 9.50
C ALA A 61 18.61 4.37 9.01
N LEU A 62 18.45 5.69 8.99
CA LEU A 62 17.27 6.37 8.43
C LEU A 62 17.09 6.07 6.94
N PHE A 63 18.18 6.18 6.16
CA PHE A 63 18.15 5.89 4.73
C PHE A 63 17.77 4.43 4.45
N ILE A 64 18.41 3.48 5.14
CA ILE A 64 18.10 2.05 4.98
C ILE A 64 16.65 1.77 5.36
N THR A 65 16.15 2.38 6.46
CA THR A 65 14.76 2.22 6.90
C THR A 65 13.79 2.73 5.84
N GLY A 66 14.05 3.89 5.24
CA GLY A 66 13.25 4.43 4.14
C GLY A 66 13.26 3.54 2.90
N VAL A 67 14.41 2.99 2.52
CA VAL A 67 14.52 2.04 1.40
C VAL A 67 13.73 0.77 1.67
N VAL A 68 13.87 0.17 2.86
CA VAL A 68 13.12 -1.03 3.26
C VAL A 68 11.62 -0.74 3.27
N GLN A 69 11.19 0.41 3.79
CA GLN A 69 9.80 0.85 3.78
C GLN A 69 9.25 0.93 2.35
N MET A 70 10.01 1.49 1.41
CA MET A 70 9.60 1.60 0.01
C MET A 70 9.49 0.22 -0.66
N LEU A 71 10.48 -0.67 -0.43
CA LEU A 71 10.45 -2.03 -0.98
C LEU A 71 9.27 -2.84 -0.44
N MET A 72 8.98 -2.72 0.87
CA MET A 72 7.82 -3.35 1.50
C MET A 72 6.51 -2.79 0.93
N ALA A 73 6.40 -1.47 0.75
CA ALA A 73 5.23 -0.84 0.18
C ALA A 73 4.95 -1.33 -1.26
N LEU A 74 6.00 -1.42 -2.08
CA LEU A 74 5.91 -1.99 -3.43
C LEU A 74 5.46 -3.46 -3.38
N GLY A 75 6.15 -4.29 -2.61
CA GLY A 75 5.83 -5.72 -2.48
C GLY A 75 4.39 -5.95 -2.02
N TYR A 76 3.94 -5.24 -0.98
CA TYR A 76 2.57 -5.34 -0.48
C TYR A 76 1.55 -4.86 -1.51
N THR A 77 1.85 -3.79 -2.25
CA THR A 77 0.95 -3.32 -3.31
C THR A 77 0.81 -4.34 -4.44
N PHE A 78 1.88 -5.03 -4.82
CA PHE A 78 1.81 -6.14 -5.79
C PHE A 78 0.95 -7.30 -5.28
N ILE A 79 1.14 -7.71 -4.01
CA ILE A 79 0.31 -8.75 -3.38
C ILE A 79 -1.16 -8.33 -3.38
N ILE A 80 -1.46 -7.11 -2.96
CA ILE A 80 -2.82 -6.57 -2.93
C ILE A 80 -3.40 -6.57 -4.35
N ALA A 81 -2.68 -6.00 -5.33
CA ALA A 81 -3.12 -5.95 -6.73
C ALA A 81 -3.44 -7.34 -7.29
N ALA A 82 -2.57 -8.32 -7.04
CA ALA A 82 -2.75 -9.72 -7.46
C ALA A 82 -3.97 -10.39 -6.81
N VAL A 83 -4.37 -9.98 -5.61
CA VAL A 83 -5.59 -10.51 -4.97
C VAL A 83 -6.84 -9.77 -5.45
N ILE A 84 -6.78 -8.44 -5.55
CA ILE A 84 -7.96 -7.60 -5.75
C ILE A 84 -8.31 -7.31 -7.22
N TYR A 85 -7.44 -7.65 -8.19
CA TYR A 85 -7.64 -7.24 -9.59
C TYR A 85 -9.01 -7.65 -10.14
N ARG A 86 -9.49 -8.86 -9.83
CA ARG A 86 -10.78 -9.38 -10.29
C ARG A 86 -12.02 -8.80 -9.61
N PHE A 87 -11.87 -8.02 -8.54
CA PHE A 87 -12.99 -7.53 -7.74
C PHE A 87 -13.43 -6.11 -8.15
N ARG A 88 -14.72 -5.79 -8.01
CA ARG A 88 -15.23 -4.41 -8.18
C ARG A 88 -14.62 -3.49 -7.12
N THR A 89 -14.44 -2.21 -7.43
CA THR A 89 -13.71 -1.23 -6.60
C THR A 89 -14.08 -1.28 -5.12
N PHE A 90 -15.37 -1.22 -4.79
CA PHE A 90 -15.82 -1.26 -3.39
C PHE A 90 -15.40 -2.56 -2.67
N LYS A 91 -15.63 -3.72 -3.30
CA LYS A 91 -15.22 -5.02 -2.75
C LYS A 91 -13.70 -5.16 -2.67
N ALA A 92 -12.98 -4.61 -3.65
CA ALA A 92 -11.53 -4.61 -3.71
C ALA A 92 -10.91 -3.81 -2.55
N VAL A 93 -11.49 -2.65 -2.22
CA VAL A 93 -11.06 -1.83 -1.08
C VAL A 93 -11.33 -2.56 0.25
N LEU A 94 -12.53 -3.11 0.43
CA LEU A 94 -12.84 -3.93 1.62
C LEU A 94 -11.90 -5.13 1.78
N LEU A 95 -11.61 -5.84 0.68
CA LEU A 95 -10.67 -6.95 0.67
C LEU A 95 -9.24 -6.48 0.96
N GLY A 96 -8.86 -5.29 0.52
CA GLY A 96 -7.61 -4.63 0.91
C GLY A 96 -7.46 -4.52 2.42
N GLY A 97 -8.50 -4.05 3.13
CA GLY A 97 -8.48 -4.01 4.60
C GLY A 97 -8.25 -5.38 5.26
N LEU A 98 -8.91 -6.43 4.76
CA LEU A 98 -8.71 -7.81 5.23
C LEU A 98 -7.29 -8.32 4.95
N ILE A 99 -6.74 -8.03 3.78
CA ILE A 99 -5.34 -8.34 3.46
C ILE A 99 -4.39 -7.62 4.43
N GLY A 100 -4.72 -6.38 4.81
CA GLY A 100 -3.97 -5.64 5.83
C GLY A 100 -3.91 -6.35 7.19
N LEU A 101 -5.01 -6.99 7.62
CA LEU A 101 -5.01 -7.81 8.84
C LEU A 101 -4.08 -9.02 8.72
N VAL A 102 -4.10 -9.69 7.56
CA VAL A 102 -3.23 -10.85 7.30
C VAL A 102 -1.76 -10.43 7.26
N LEU A 103 -1.44 -9.33 6.56
CA LEU A 103 -0.07 -8.80 6.50
C LEU A 103 0.41 -8.33 7.88
N TYR A 104 -0.46 -7.72 8.69
CA TYR A 104 -0.17 -7.41 10.07
C TYR A 104 0.18 -8.67 10.87
N ALA A 105 -0.62 -9.73 10.77
CA ALA A 105 -0.36 -10.98 11.48
C ALA A 105 0.97 -11.61 11.07
N ILE A 106 1.28 -11.63 9.77
CA ILE A 106 2.59 -12.09 9.26
C ILE A 106 3.72 -11.22 9.82
N ASN A 107 3.57 -9.89 9.77
CA ASN A 107 4.57 -8.96 10.30
C ASN A 107 4.77 -9.17 11.82
N TYR A 108 3.69 -9.36 12.56
CA TYR A 108 3.75 -9.69 13.99
C TYR A 108 4.55 -10.98 14.23
N LEU A 109 4.26 -12.06 13.49
CA LEU A 109 4.98 -13.33 13.64
C LEU A 109 6.46 -13.20 13.28
N VAL A 110 6.80 -12.49 12.21
CA VAL A 110 8.19 -12.24 11.81
C VAL A 110 8.96 -11.50 12.90
N PHE A 111 8.40 -10.43 13.44
CA PHE A 111 9.05 -9.66 14.51
C PHE A 111 9.00 -10.35 15.88
N ARG A 112 8.08 -11.31 16.08
CA ARG A 112 8.00 -12.09 17.31
C ARG A 112 9.04 -13.21 17.34
N TYR A 113 9.31 -13.85 16.21
CA TYR A 113 10.08 -15.09 16.16
C TYR A 113 11.40 -15.00 15.38
N ILE A 114 11.51 -14.12 14.39
CA ILE A 114 12.67 -14.07 13.49
C ILE A 114 13.58 -12.88 13.82
N VAL A 115 12.99 -11.71 14.05
CA VAL A 115 13.76 -10.48 14.27
C VAL A 115 13.90 -10.23 15.78
N PRO A 116 15.10 -10.27 16.37
CA PRO A 116 15.32 -10.04 17.79
C PRO A 116 15.33 -8.54 18.14
N THR A 117 14.35 -7.79 17.62
CA THR A 117 14.13 -6.38 18.00
C THR A 117 13.06 -6.30 19.09
N ALA A 118 13.09 -5.21 19.85
CA ALA A 118 12.12 -5.02 20.93
C ALA A 118 10.70 -4.99 20.34
N PRO A 119 9.73 -5.72 20.92
CA PRO A 119 8.34 -5.59 20.52
C PRO A 119 7.91 -4.13 20.67
N ASN A 120 7.12 -3.68 19.73
CA ASN A 120 6.69 -2.29 19.69
C ASN A 120 5.86 -1.95 20.93
N LYS A 121 5.96 -0.71 21.40
CA LYS A 121 5.14 -0.24 22.54
C LYS A 121 3.63 -0.23 22.22
N SER A 122 3.24 -0.19 20.93
CA SER A 122 1.85 -0.23 20.50
C SER A 122 1.65 -1.08 19.24
N GLU A 123 1.27 -2.34 19.44
CA GLU A 123 0.86 -3.25 18.37
C GLU A 123 -0.40 -2.76 17.63
N PHE A 124 -1.25 -2.00 18.32
CA PHE A 124 -2.45 -1.40 17.74
C PHE A 124 -2.12 -0.36 16.66
N ALA A 125 -1.07 0.45 16.86
CA ALA A 125 -0.62 1.40 15.84
C ALA A 125 -0.11 0.69 14.58
N VAL A 126 0.64 -0.41 14.76
CA VAL A 126 1.13 -1.25 13.65
C VAL A 126 -0.04 -1.85 12.87
N LEU A 127 -1.05 -2.37 13.57
CA LEU A 127 -2.28 -2.89 12.98
C LEU A 127 -3.01 -1.83 12.15
N ILE A 128 -3.27 -0.65 12.71
CA ILE A 128 -3.93 0.45 12.00
C ILE A 128 -3.13 0.84 10.75
N THR A 129 -1.81 0.92 10.86
CA THR A 129 -0.94 1.26 9.72
C THR A 129 -1.11 0.26 8.57
N HIS A 130 -1.12 -1.04 8.85
CA HIS A 130 -1.28 -2.06 7.81
C HIS A 130 -2.66 -2.00 7.17
N VAL A 131 -3.72 -1.86 7.96
CA VAL A 131 -5.08 -1.77 7.46
C VAL A 131 -5.26 -0.51 6.60
N ALA A 132 -4.82 0.66 7.10
CA ALA A 132 -4.89 1.91 6.37
C ALA A 132 -4.06 1.86 5.08
N PHE A 133 -2.82 1.35 5.15
CA PHE A 133 -1.96 1.17 3.98
C PHE A 133 -2.67 0.33 2.91
N CYS A 134 -3.25 -0.81 3.30
CA CYS A 134 -3.88 -1.70 2.33
C CYS A 134 -5.18 -1.13 1.74
N PHE A 135 -5.95 -0.35 2.52
CA PHE A 135 -7.11 0.38 1.99
C PHE A 135 -6.69 1.41 0.93
N ILE A 136 -5.70 2.23 1.24
CA ILE A 136 -5.21 3.29 0.36
C ILE A 136 -4.56 2.66 -0.88
N ALA A 137 -3.72 1.64 -0.72
CA ALA A 137 -3.09 0.92 -1.83
C ALA A 137 -4.11 0.25 -2.76
N ALA A 138 -5.14 -0.40 -2.20
CA ALA A 138 -6.22 -0.99 -2.99
C ALA A 138 -7.01 0.07 -3.77
N GLY A 139 -7.34 1.19 -3.12
CA GLY A 139 -8.01 2.33 -3.75
C GLY A 139 -7.18 2.96 -4.86
N ALA A 140 -5.90 3.24 -4.59
CA ALA A 140 -4.96 3.81 -5.55
C ALA A 140 -4.77 2.89 -6.76
N TYR A 141 -4.53 1.59 -6.54
CA TYR A 141 -4.43 0.61 -7.63
C TYR A 141 -5.70 0.62 -8.49
N LYS A 142 -6.88 0.55 -7.87
CA LYS A 142 -8.14 0.55 -8.61
C LYS A 142 -8.37 1.86 -9.38
N GLY A 143 -8.10 3.01 -8.76
CA GLY A 143 -8.22 4.32 -9.40
C GLY A 143 -7.30 4.49 -10.60
N ILE A 144 -6.08 3.95 -10.56
CA ILE A 144 -5.10 4.02 -11.66
C ILE A 144 -5.39 2.95 -12.74
N SER A 145 -5.89 1.77 -12.33
CA SER A 145 -6.10 0.65 -13.26
C SER A 145 -7.34 0.78 -14.15
N VAL A 146 -8.33 1.59 -13.76
CA VAL A 146 -9.60 1.72 -14.48
C VAL A 146 -9.52 2.91 -15.45
N PRO A 147 -9.66 2.72 -16.77
CA PRO A 147 -9.67 3.81 -17.73
C PRO A 147 -10.89 4.73 -17.54
N VAL A 148 -10.72 6.02 -17.82
CA VAL A 148 -11.82 7.00 -17.75
C VAL A 148 -12.83 6.70 -18.86
N PRO A 149 -14.14 6.63 -18.56
CA PRO A 149 -15.18 6.39 -19.57
C PRO A 149 -15.08 7.38 -20.75
N LYS A 150 -15.19 6.84 -21.97
CA LYS A 150 -14.99 7.58 -23.22
C LYS A 150 -15.94 8.77 -23.40
N GLU A 151 -17.13 8.70 -22.84
CA GLU A 151 -18.13 9.79 -22.84
C GLU A 151 -17.68 11.08 -22.14
N ARG A 152 -16.66 11.01 -21.26
CA ARG A 152 -16.06 12.20 -20.63
C ARG A 152 -14.83 12.73 -21.36
N GLN A 153 -14.43 12.13 -22.49
CA GLN A 153 -13.33 12.68 -23.27
C GLN A 153 -13.83 13.92 -24.01
N PRO A 154 -13.17 15.09 -23.86
CA PRO A 154 -13.57 16.29 -24.59
C PRO A 154 -13.52 15.97 -26.09
N LYS A 155 -14.60 16.24 -26.81
CA LYS A 155 -14.58 16.17 -28.27
C LYS A 155 -13.52 17.16 -28.75
N VAL A 156 -12.44 16.64 -29.33
CA VAL A 156 -11.50 17.47 -30.08
C VAL A 156 -12.30 17.98 -31.27
N VAL A 157 -12.68 19.25 -31.23
CA VAL A 157 -13.28 19.94 -32.38
C VAL A 157 -12.11 20.21 -33.32
N GLU A 158 -12.02 19.42 -34.39
CA GLU A 158 -11.11 19.69 -35.52
C GLU A 158 -11.58 20.89 -36.33
#